data_AF-A0A959NH55-F1
#
_entry.id   AF-A0A959NH55-F1
#
_cell.length_a   1.000
_cell.length_b   1.000
_cell.length_c   1.000
_cell.angle_alpha   90.00
_cell.angle_beta   90.00
_cell.angle_gamma   90.00
#
_symmetry.space_group_name_H-M   'P 1'
#
loop_
_entity.id
_entity.type
_entity.pdbx_description
1 polymer ?
#
loop_
_entity_poly.entity_id
_entity_poly.type
_entity_poly.pdbx_seq_one_letter_code
_entity_poly.pdbx_strand_id
1 'polypeptide(L)'
;DDLKAGAVKATLFAILAIFLYIFIRFRDWRYSLGTIVALLHDVLVTLAVFSFARNIVPFPLEIDQHFIAAILTVIGFSMNDTVIVFDRIREDTRLMPNAPRSEVINRAINETLSRTIMTSLTVFLTILILFLVGGQVTKGFAFAMLIGVITGTYSSIFVAAPILVDLGKKGPLGRVLKRKRN
;
A
#
# COMPACT_ATOMS: atom_id res chain seq x y z
N ASP A 1 -8.81 6.27 -28.75
CA ASP A 1 -8.60 4.91 -28.23
C ASP A 1 -7.16 4.59 -27.84
N ASP A 2 -6.15 5.16 -28.51
CA ASP A 2 -4.73 4.96 -28.16
C ASP A 2 -4.37 5.31 -26.71
N LEU A 3 -4.96 6.37 -26.15
CA LEU A 3 -4.73 6.76 -24.76
C LEU A 3 -5.26 5.72 -23.76
N LYS A 4 -6.43 5.12 -24.06
CA LYS A 4 -7.03 4.07 -23.22
C LYS A 4 -6.22 2.77 -23.32
N ALA A 5 -5.83 2.37 -24.53
CA ALA A 5 -5.01 1.19 -24.76
C ALA A 5 -3.60 1.34 -24.13
N GLY A 6 -3.01 2.52 -24.23
CA GLY A 6 -1.73 2.87 -23.60
C GLY A 6 -1.81 2.81 -22.07
N ALA A 7 -2.86 3.39 -21.47
CA ALA A 7 -3.09 3.33 -20.03
C ALA A 7 -3.27 1.89 -19.54
N VAL A 8 -4.07 1.06 -20.22
CA VAL A 8 -4.26 -0.35 -19.85
C VAL A 8 -2.94 -1.12 -19.90
N LYS A 9 -2.13 -0.95 -20.95
CA LYS A 9 -0.80 -1.58 -21.06
C LYS A 9 0.15 -1.13 -19.95
N ALA A 10 0.19 0.18 -19.67
CA ALA A 10 1.03 0.74 -18.61
C ALA A 10 0.63 0.22 -17.21
N THR A 11 -0.68 0.15 -16.92
CA THR A 11 -1.18 -0.39 -15.65
C THR A 11 -0.86 -1.87 -15.51
N LEU A 12 -1.06 -2.69 -16.56
CA LEU A 12 -0.69 -4.11 -16.54
C LEU A 12 0.81 -4.30 -16.31
N PHE A 13 1.64 -3.51 -17.00
CA PHE A 13 3.09 -3.55 -16.82
C PHE A 13 3.50 -3.13 -15.39
N ALA A 14 2.88 -2.09 -14.84
CA ALA A 14 3.14 -1.63 -13.47
C ALA A 14 2.74 -2.69 -12.43
N ILE A 15 1.56 -3.31 -12.56
CA ILE A 15 1.11 -4.40 -11.67
C ILE A 15 2.10 -5.57 -11.75
N LEU A 16 2.53 -5.96 -12.96
CA LEU A 16 3.48 -7.05 -13.15
C LEU A 16 4.86 -6.72 -12.56
N ALA A 17 5.34 -5.49 -12.73
CA ALA A 17 6.59 -5.02 -12.15
C ALA A 17 6.55 -5.01 -10.61
N ILE A 18 5.45 -4.52 -10.02
CA ILE A 18 5.22 -4.53 -8.57
C ILE A 18 5.16 -5.98 -8.07
N PHE A 19 4.40 -6.84 -8.74
CA PHE A 19 4.32 -8.26 -8.39
C PHE A 19 5.70 -8.90 -8.37
N LEU A 20 6.50 -8.69 -9.42
CA LEU A 20 7.83 -9.26 -9.56
C LEU A 20 8.79 -8.72 -8.50
N TYR A 21 8.76 -7.42 -8.22
CA TYR A 21 9.54 -6.79 -7.16
C TYR A 21 9.27 -7.43 -5.80
N ILE A 22 7.99 -7.52 -5.40
CA ILE A 22 7.60 -8.12 -4.12
C ILE A 22 7.90 -9.63 -4.11
N PHE A 23 7.68 -10.31 -5.23
CA PHE A 23 7.96 -11.74 -5.36
C PHE A 23 9.45 -12.04 -5.18
N ILE A 24 10.34 -11.25 -5.79
CA ILE A 24 11.79 -11.41 -5.62
C ILE A 24 12.21 -11.09 -4.18
N ARG A 25 11.65 -10.04 -3.57
CA ARG A 25 11.96 -9.61 -2.19
C ARG A 25 11.57 -10.67 -1.15
N PHE A 26 10.35 -11.21 -1.23
CA PHE A 26 9.80 -12.10 -0.21
C PHE A 26 9.94 -13.59 -0.56
N ARG A 27 10.09 -13.92 -1.86
CA ARG A 27 10.11 -15.27 -2.43
C ARG A 27 8.88 -16.11 -2.09
N ASP A 28 7.76 -15.45 -1.81
CA ASP A 28 6.47 -16.06 -1.50
C ASP A 28 5.37 -15.20 -2.12
N TRP A 29 4.64 -15.80 -3.06
CA TRP A 29 3.63 -15.13 -3.89
C TRP A 29 2.44 -14.61 -3.08
N ARG A 30 2.21 -15.13 -1.85
CA ARG A 30 1.13 -14.69 -0.97
C ARG A 30 1.32 -13.24 -0.53
N TYR A 31 2.57 -12.82 -0.32
CA TYR A 31 2.89 -11.42 -0.02
C TYR A 31 2.61 -10.53 -1.23
N SER A 32 3.04 -10.94 -2.44
CA SER A 32 2.74 -10.18 -3.66
C SER A 32 1.24 -10.00 -3.90
N LEU A 33 0.43 -11.05 -3.68
CA LEU A 33 -1.02 -10.95 -3.82
C LEU A 33 -1.65 -10.03 -2.78
N GLY A 34 -1.24 -10.14 -1.50
CA GLY A 34 -1.71 -9.25 -0.43
C GLY A 34 -1.40 -7.78 -0.72
N THR A 35 -0.20 -7.48 -1.21
CA THR A 35 0.19 -6.12 -1.63
C THR A 35 -0.68 -5.62 -2.78
N ILE A 36 -0.90 -6.41 -3.83
CA ILE A 36 -1.71 -5.97 -4.98
C ILE A 36 -3.14 -5.65 -4.57
N VAL A 37 -3.75 -6.45 -3.70
CA VAL A 37 -5.12 -6.20 -3.25
C VAL A 37 -5.21 -4.92 -2.40
N ALA A 38 -4.24 -4.69 -1.51
CA ALA A 38 -4.18 -3.44 -0.74
C ALA A 38 -4.00 -2.22 -1.65
N LEU A 39 -3.10 -2.29 -2.63
CA LEU A 39 -2.89 -1.22 -3.61
C LEU A 39 -4.13 -0.97 -4.47
N LEU A 40 -4.82 -2.03 -4.90
CA LEU A 40 -6.07 -1.91 -5.63
C LEU A 40 -7.14 -1.20 -4.79
N HIS A 41 -7.26 -1.56 -3.52
CA HIS A 41 -8.16 -0.88 -2.58
C HIS A 41 -7.84 0.62 -2.49
N ASP A 42 -6.57 1.00 -2.34
CA ASP A 42 -6.18 2.41 -2.22
C ASP A 42 -6.50 3.24 -3.47
N VAL A 43 -6.23 2.67 -4.65
CA VAL A 43 -6.55 3.32 -5.93
C VAL A 43 -8.07 3.47 -6.08
N LEU A 44 -8.84 2.43 -5.75
CA LEU A 44 -10.30 2.48 -5.85
C LEU A 44 -10.92 3.48 -4.88
N VAL A 45 -10.45 3.52 -3.63
CA VAL A 45 -10.94 4.49 -2.64
C VAL A 45 -10.57 5.91 -3.07
N THR A 46 -9.34 6.13 -3.53
CA THR A 46 -8.91 7.45 -4.01
C THR A 46 -9.76 7.91 -5.20
N LEU A 47 -10.03 7.03 -6.17
CA LEU A 47 -10.89 7.32 -7.32
C LEU A 47 -12.34 7.60 -6.90
N ALA A 48 -12.90 6.82 -5.97
CA ALA A 48 -14.25 7.02 -5.47
C ALA A 48 -14.40 8.38 -4.77
N VAL A 49 -13.46 8.72 -3.90
CA VAL A 49 -13.45 10.01 -3.19
C VAL A 49 -13.24 11.15 -4.18
N PHE A 50 -12.30 11.02 -5.13
CA PHE A 50 -12.04 12.05 -6.14
C PHE A 50 -13.25 12.30 -7.04
N SER A 51 -13.93 11.22 -7.47
CA SER A 51 -15.14 11.31 -8.29
C SER A 51 -16.31 11.95 -7.55
N PHE A 52 -16.49 11.64 -6.26
CA PHE A 52 -17.55 12.24 -5.45
C PHE A 52 -17.26 13.70 -5.10
N ALA A 53 -16.02 13.98 -4.66
CA ALA A 53 -15.58 15.31 -4.26
C ALA A 53 -15.60 16.32 -5.42
N ARG A 54 -15.49 15.87 -6.67
CA ARG A 54 -15.54 16.72 -7.87
C ARG A 54 -16.76 17.63 -7.93
N ASN A 55 -17.88 17.21 -7.34
CA ASN A 55 -19.13 17.98 -7.32
C ASN A 55 -19.29 18.87 -6.08
N ILE A 56 -18.38 18.78 -5.10
CA ILE A 56 -18.49 19.42 -3.79
C ILE A 56 -17.42 20.49 -3.60
N VAL A 57 -16.20 20.25 -4.08
CA VAL A 57 -15.07 21.14 -3.82
C VAL A 57 -15.03 22.31 -4.81
N PRO A 58 -14.59 23.51 -4.37
CA PRO A 58 -14.61 24.74 -5.19
C PRO A 58 -13.46 24.83 -6.20
N PHE A 59 -12.75 23.73 -6.47
CA PHE A 59 -11.60 23.69 -7.38
C PHE A 59 -11.75 22.54 -8.38
N PRO A 60 -11.21 22.68 -9.61
CA PRO A 60 -11.35 21.65 -10.63
C PRO A 60 -10.61 20.38 -10.21
N LEU A 61 -11.36 19.29 -10.08
CA LEU A 61 -10.84 17.94 -9.93
C LEU A 61 -10.88 17.24 -11.29
N GLU A 62 -9.82 17.43 -12.06
CA GLU A 62 -9.64 16.82 -13.38
C GLU A 62 -8.74 15.59 -13.31
N ILE A 63 -9.02 14.60 -14.16
CA ILE A 63 -8.14 13.45 -14.36
C ILE A 63 -7.12 13.86 -15.41
N ASP A 64 -6.05 14.49 -14.96
CA ASP A 64 -4.95 14.99 -15.78
C ASP A 64 -3.62 14.27 -15.47
N GLN A 65 -2.53 14.76 -16.03
CA GLN A 65 -1.20 14.20 -15.76
C GLN A 65 -0.81 14.31 -14.27
N HIS A 66 -1.24 15.37 -13.57
CA HIS A 66 -0.97 15.55 -12.16
C HIS A 66 -1.73 14.51 -11.32
N PHE A 67 -2.98 14.21 -11.66
CA PHE A 67 -3.73 13.14 -11.02
C PHE A 67 -3.03 11.78 -11.18
N ILE A 68 -2.56 11.45 -12.39
CA ILE A 68 -1.82 10.19 -12.63
C ILE A 68 -0.54 10.15 -11.78
N ALA A 69 0.19 11.26 -11.68
CA ALA A 69 1.38 11.35 -10.84
C ALA A 69 1.05 11.16 -9.35
N ALA A 70 -0.08 11.68 -8.86
CA ALA A 70 -0.54 11.46 -7.49
C ALA A 70 -0.80 9.98 -7.23
N ILE A 71 -1.56 9.30 -8.09
CA ILE A 71 -1.87 7.87 -7.94
C ILE A 71 -0.60 7.02 -7.93
N LEU A 72 0.34 7.27 -8.86
CA LEU A 72 1.60 6.54 -8.89
C LEU A 72 2.42 6.74 -7.60
N THR A 73 2.38 7.94 -7.04
CA THR A 73 3.06 8.27 -5.77
C THR A 73 2.38 7.58 -4.59
N VAL A 74 1.05 7.57 -4.52
CA VAL A 74 0.27 6.85 -3.50
C VAL A 74 0.57 5.36 -3.53
N ILE A 75 0.64 4.76 -4.72
CA ILE A 75 1.01 3.34 -4.88
C ILE A 75 2.41 3.08 -4.28
N GLY A 76 3.39 3.94 -4.58
CA GLY A 76 4.73 3.81 -4.01
C GLY A 76 4.75 3.93 -2.48
N PHE A 77 4.01 4.90 -1.94
CA PHE A 77 3.93 5.13 -0.50
C PHE A 77 3.24 3.98 0.25
N SER A 78 2.08 3.54 -0.22
CA SER A 78 1.34 2.41 0.37
C SER A 78 2.10 1.09 0.24
N MET A 79 2.76 0.85 -0.91
CA MET A 79 3.61 -0.33 -1.09
C MET A 79 4.77 -0.34 -0.10
N ASN A 80 5.42 0.81 0.16
CA ASN A 80 6.49 0.90 1.14
C ASN A 80 6.03 0.49 2.54
N ASP A 81 4.89 1.01 3.00
CA ASP A 81 4.34 0.67 4.31
C ASP A 81 3.99 -0.83 4.40
N THR A 82 3.37 -1.37 3.34
CA THR A 82 3.05 -2.80 3.24
C THR A 82 4.29 -3.68 3.32
N VAL A 83 5.39 -3.30 2.65
CA VAL A 83 6.66 -4.05 2.68
C VAL A 83 7.26 -4.06 4.08
N ILE A 84 7.22 -2.95 4.81
CA ILE A 84 7.74 -2.87 6.19
C ILE A 84 6.97 -3.83 7.09
N VAL A 85 5.64 -3.80 7.05
CA VAL A 85 4.77 -4.70 7.84
C VAL A 85 5.04 -6.17 7.46
N PHE A 86 5.15 -6.46 6.17
CA PHE A 86 5.37 -7.82 5.67
C PHE A 86 6.74 -8.39 6.03
N ASP A 87 7.79 -7.56 6.02
CA ASP A 87 9.12 -7.98 6.45
C ASP A 87 9.10 -8.32 7.94
N ARG A 88 8.40 -7.52 8.75
CA ARG A 88 8.27 -7.79 10.17
C ARG A 88 7.45 -9.04 10.48
N ILE A 89 6.32 -9.24 9.80
CA ILE A 89 5.52 -10.48 9.93
C ILE A 89 6.39 -11.71 9.60
N ARG A 90 7.21 -11.61 8.54
CA ARG A 90 8.10 -12.70 8.12
C ARG A 90 9.21 -12.95 9.15
N GLU A 91 9.79 -11.89 9.72
CA GLU A 91 10.80 -11.99 10.76
C GLU A 91 10.22 -12.64 12.04
N ASP A 92 9.08 -12.15 12.51
CA ASP A 92 8.41 -12.65 13.71
C ASP A 92 7.96 -14.10 13.55
N THR A 93 7.50 -14.49 12.35
CA THR A 93 7.17 -15.90 12.06
C THR A 93 8.39 -16.82 12.20
N ARG A 94 9.60 -16.32 11.91
CA ARG A 94 10.85 -17.09 12.08
C ARG A 94 11.32 -17.15 13.52
N LEU A 95 11.11 -16.06 14.29
CA LEU A 95 11.48 -15.97 15.70
C LEU A 95 10.50 -16.74 16.60
N MET A 96 9.23 -16.82 16.21
CA MET A 96 8.14 -17.44 16.98
C MET A 96 7.43 -18.56 16.18
N PRO A 97 8.12 -19.65 15.82
CA PRO A 97 7.57 -20.67 14.94
C PRO A 97 6.37 -21.44 15.53
N ASN A 98 6.22 -21.42 16.86
CA ASN A 98 5.15 -22.12 17.58
C ASN A 98 4.02 -21.18 18.03
N ALA A 99 4.15 -19.87 17.82
CA ALA A 99 3.13 -18.92 18.24
C ALA A 99 1.95 -18.91 17.25
N PRO A 100 0.73 -18.65 17.74
CA PRO A 100 -0.43 -18.45 16.87
C PRO A 100 -0.19 -17.25 15.94
N ARG A 101 -0.62 -17.37 14.68
CA ARG A 101 -0.36 -16.35 13.66
C ARG A 101 -0.94 -14.98 13.98
N SER A 102 -2.09 -14.95 14.64
CA SER A 102 -2.71 -13.72 15.11
C SER A 102 -1.79 -12.96 16.06
N GLU A 103 -1.08 -13.67 16.94
CA GLU A 103 -0.12 -13.06 17.87
C GLU A 103 1.11 -12.54 17.13
N VAL A 104 1.67 -13.33 16.21
CA VAL A 104 2.81 -12.92 15.37
C VAL A 104 2.50 -11.64 14.59
N ILE A 105 1.32 -11.57 13.98
CA ILE A 105 0.90 -10.42 13.17
C ILE A 105 0.60 -9.22 14.05
N ASN A 106 -0.10 -9.41 15.16
CA ASN A 106 -0.37 -8.32 16.09
C ASN A 106 0.93 -7.73 16.64
N ARG A 107 1.93 -8.55 16.95
CA ARG A 107 3.25 -8.08 17.36
C ARG A 107 3.93 -7.28 16.25
N ALA A 108 3.99 -7.85 15.05
CA ALA A 108 4.63 -7.20 13.91
C ALA A 108 3.97 -5.85 13.57
N ILE A 109 2.64 -5.76 13.65
CA ILE A 109 1.89 -4.50 13.46
C ILE A 109 2.30 -3.50 14.54
N ASN A 110 2.25 -3.87 15.82
CA ASN A 110 2.57 -2.96 16.93
C ASN A 110 4.01 -2.42 16.85
N GLU A 111 4.98 -3.25 16.47
CA GLU A 111 6.37 -2.84 16.32
C GLU A 111 6.62 -1.92 15.10
N THR A 112 5.81 -2.05 14.05
CA THR A 112 5.94 -1.24 12.82
C THR A 112 5.03 -0.01 12.80
N LEU A 113 4.02 0.05 13.66
CA LEU A 113 3.00 1.10 13.69
C LEU A 113 3.59 2.49 13.96
N SER A 114 4.50 2.63 14.92
CA SER A 114 5.12 3.93 15.20
C SER A 114 5.89 4.46 13.98
N ARG A 115 6.65 3.60 13.30
CA ARG A 115 7.42 3.98 12.10
C ARG A 115 6.48 4.38 10.95
N THR A 116 5.50 3.54 10.64
CA THR A 116 4.56 3.78 9.52
C THR A 116 3.76 5.06 9.74
N ILE A 117 3.20 5.27 10.95
CA ILE A 117 2.49 6.50 11.30
C ILE A 117 3.39 7.74 11.20
N MET A 118 4.62 7.69 11.71
CA MET A 118 5.52 8.85 11.64
C MET A 118 5.88 9.23 10.20
N THR A 119 6.08 8.22 9.35
CA THR A 119 6.40 8.43 7.94
C THR A 119 5.19 9.01 7.20
N SER A 120 3.99 8.46 7.41
CA SER A 120 2.77 8.94 6.77
C SER A 120 2.32 10.30 7.28
N LEU A 121 2.47 10.58 8.57
CA LEU A 121 2.18 11.89 9.13
C LEU A 121 3.09 12.97 8.54
N THR A 122 4.38 12.67 8.35
CA THR A 122 5.33 13.62 7.75
C THR A 122 4.94 13.94 6.30
N VAL A 123 4.58 12.92 5.52
CA VAL A 123 4.09 13.13 4.14
C VAL A 123 2.74 13.86 4.15
N PHE A 124 1.82 13.48 5.03
CA PHE A 124 0.53 14.12 5.16
C PHE A 124 0.66 15.62 5.45
N LEU A 125 1.54 16.00 6.39
CA LEU A 125 1.78 17.40 6.73
C LEU A 125 2.40 18.19 5.57
N THR A 126 3.37 17.61 4.85
CA THR A 126 3.98 18.28 3.69
C THR A 126 2.98 18.49 2.56
N ILE A 127 2.14 17.49 2.27
CA ILE A 127 1.08 17.59 1.26
C ILE A 127 -0.05 18.52 1.74
N LEU A 128 -0.36 18.58 3.03
CA LEU A 128 -1.35 19.49 3.58
C LEU A 128 -0.93 20.95 3.38
N ILE A 129 0.35 21.27 3.65
CA ILE A 129 0.89 22.60 3.37
C ILE A 129 0.80 22.91 1.87
N LEU A 130 1.15 21.96 1.01
CA LEU A 130 1.01 22.10 -0.45
C LEU A 130 -0.45 22.30 -0.86
N PHE A 131 -1.41 21.66 -0.20
CA PHE A 131 -2.84 21.81 -0.50
C PHE A 131 -3.36 23.21 -0.11
N LEU A 132 -2.93 23.74 1.05
CA LEU A 132 -3.35 25.04 1.54
C LEU A 132 -2.71 26.20 0.77
N VAL A 133 -1.40 26.10 0.49
CA VAL A 133 -0.60 27.18 -0.12
C VAL A 133 -0.47 27.02 -1.64
N GLY A 134 -0.74 25.83 -2.18
CA GLY A 134 -0.58 25.53 -3.61
C GLY A 134 -1.60 26.20 -4.52
N GLY A 135 -1.21 26.35 -5.78
CA GLY A 135 -2.07 26.89 -6.85
C GLY A 135 -3.17 25.93 -7.28
N GLN A 136 -4.09 26.39 -8.12
CA GLN A 136 -5.23 25.58 -8.58
C GLN A 136 -4.82 24.27 -9.25
N VAL A 137 -3.72 24.28 -10.01
CA VAL A 137 -3.19 23.09 -10.71
C VAL A 137 -2.68 22.01 -9.74
N THR A 138 -2.07 22.40 -8.60
CA THR A 138 -1.51 21.43 -7.63
C THR A 138 -2.53 20.99 -6.59
N LYS A 139 -3.67 21.66 -6.47
CA LYS A 139 -4.72 21.30 -5.50
C LYS A 139 -5.34 19.94 -5.78
N GLY A 140 -5.59 19.59 -7.05
CA GLY A 140 -6.08 18.27 -7.43
C GLY A 140 -5.10 17.16 -7.06
N PHE A 141 -3.81 17.36 -7.35
CA PHE A 141 -2.72 16.46 -6.93
C PHE A 141 -2.65 16.30 -5.41
N ALA A 142 -2.59 17.43 -4.69
CA ALA A 142 -2.44 17.41 -3.24
C ALA A 142 -3.66 16.77 -2.56
N PHE A 143 -4.86 17.01 -3.07
CA PHE A 143 -6.08 16.36 -2.59
C PHE A 143 -6.02 14.84 -2.77
N ALA A 144 -5.67 14.35 -3.98
CA ALA A 144 -5.53 12.92 -4.22
C ALA A 144 -4.46 12.27 -3.32
N MET A 145 -3.34 12.97 -3.11
CA MET A 145 -2.27 12.54 -2.21
C MET A 145 -2.71 12.48 -0.74
N LEU A 146 -3.47 13.46 -0.24
CA LEU A 146 -3.97 13.47 1.13
C LEU A 146 -4.86 12.25 1.41
N ILE A 147 -5.80 11.97 0.51
CA ILE A 147 -6.66 10.80 0.62
C ILE A 147 -5.82 9.52 0.52
N GLY A 148 -4.94 9.43 -0.48
CA GLY A 148 -4.14 8.25 -0.73
C GLY A 148 -3.18 7.88 0.42
N VAL A 149 -2.56 8.86 1.07
CA VAL A 149 -1.70 8.62 2.25
C VAL A 149 -2.51 8.07 3.41
N ILE A 150 -3.68 8.66 3.70
CA ILE A 150 -4.56 8.17 4.77
C ILE A 150 -5.01 6.74 4.48
N THR A 151 -5.50 6.48 3.27
CA THR A 151 -6.01 5.15 2.89
C THR A 151 -4.90 4.12 2.85
N GLY A 152 -3.71 4.47 2.35
CA GLY A 152 -2.56 3.57 2.26
C GLY A 152 -1.97 3.19 3.62
N THR A 153 -1.88 4.13 4.55
CA THR A 153 -1.44 3.81 5.93
C THR A 153 -2.44 2.89 6.62
N TYR A 154 -3.74 3.10 6.44
CA TYR A 154 -4.75 2.19 6.96
C TYR A 154 -4.71 0.81 6.27
N SER A 155 -4.66 0.77 4.94
CA SER A 155 -4.78 -0.48 4.19
C SER A 155 -3.56 -1.39 4.36
N SER A 156 -2.35 -0.84 4.44
CA SER A 156 -1.12 -1.61 4.69
C SER A 156 -1.16 -2.37 6.02
N ILE A 157 -1.86 -1.84 7.03
CA ILE A 157 -2.00 -2.47 8.35
C ILE A 157 -3.24 -3.37 8.41
N PHE A 158 -4.40 -2.86 8.00
CA PHE A 158 -5.71 -3.48 8.25
C PHE A 158 -6.28 -4.26 7.08
N VAL A 159 -5.78 -4.09 5.86
CA VAL A 159 -6.23 -4.84 4.67
C VAL A 159 -5.18 -5.88 4.27
N ALA A 160 -3.91 -5.49 4.20
CA ALA A 160 -2.84 -6.37 3.73
C ALA A 160 -2.56 -7.53 4.71
N ALA A 161 -2.57 -7.28 6.02
CA ALA A 161 -2.25 -8.29 7.02
C ALA A 161 -3.31 -9.41 7.14
N PRO A 162 -4.64 -9.12 7.18
CA PRO A 162 -5.66 -10.18 7.17
C PRO A 162 -5.65 -11.02 5.88
N ILE A 163 -5.44 -10.38 4.73
CA ILE A 163 -5.34 -11.12 3.45
C ILE A 163 -4.17 -12.11 3.49
N LEU A 164 -3.04 -11.71 4.07
CA LEU A 164 -1.90 -12.60 4.25
C LEU A 164 -2.22 -13.78 5.20
N VAL A 165 -3.02 -13.55 6.24
CA VAL A 165 -3.51 -14.63 7.13
C VAL A 165 -4.36 -15.63 6.36
N ASP A 166 -5.33 -15.12 5.61
CA ASP A 166 -6.30 -15.94 4.88
C ASP A 166 -5.63 -16.78 3.79
N LEU A 167 -4.73 -16.17 3.01
CA LEU A 167 -3.89 -16.88 2.04
C LEU A 167 -2.91 -17.86 2.71
N GLY A 168 -2.57 -17.59 3.97
CA GLY A 168 -1.68 -18.39 4.79
C GLY A 168 -2.32 -19.64 5.40
N LYS A 169 -3.64 -19.78 5.43
CA LYS A 169 -4.37 -20.89 6.09
C LYS A 169 -3.96 -22.29 5.62
N LYS A 170 -3.28 -22.44 4.48
CA LYS A 170 -2.85 -23.72 3.90
C LYS A 170 -1.37 -24.11 4.10
N GLY A 171 -0.56 -23.36 4.87
CA GLY A 171 0.82 -23.79 5.17
C GLY A 171 1.74 -22.70 5.74
N PRO A 172 2.90 -23.04 6.33
CA PRO A 172 3.82 -22.10 6.98
C PRO A 172 4.18 -20.90 6.08
N LEU A 173 4.17 -19.69 6.64
CA LEU A 173 4.62 -18.47 5.98
C LEU A 173 6.16 -18.48 6.02
N GLY A 174 6.77 -18.91 4.91
CA GLY A 174 8.21 -19.12 4.80
C GLY A 174 8.71 -20.52 5.21
N ARG A 175 9.84 -20.94 4.63
CA ARG A 175 10.53 -22.19 5.01
C ARG A 175 11.01 -22.08 6.46
N VAL A 176 10.38 -22.83 7.36
CA VAL A 176 10.96 -23.15 8.67
C VAL A 176 12.20 -24.02 8.37
N LEU A 177 13.40 -23.43 8.49
CA LEU A 177 14.61 -24.23 8.52
C LEU A 177 14.51 -25.11 9.78
N LYS A 178 14.21 -26.39 9.56
CA LYS A 178 14.20 -27.42 10.58
C LYS A 178 15.61 -27.46 11.18
N ARG A 179 15.84 -26.72 12.28
CA ARG A 179 17.09 -26.83 13.05
C ARG A 179 17.11 -28.27 13.58
N LYS A 180 17.92 -29.13 12.94
CA LYS A 180 18.31 -30.41 13.51
C LYS A 180 18.96 -30.10 14.85
N ARG A 181 18.23 -30.39 15.92
CA ARG A 181 18.81 -30.48 17.26
C ARG A 181 19.44 -31.87 17.30
N ASN A 182 20.75 -31.92 17.07
CA ASN A 182 21.58 -33.04 17.49
C ASN A 182 21.93 -32.82 18.97
#